data_AF-O01535-F1
#
_entry.id   AF-O01535-F1
#
_cell.length_a   1.000
_cell.length_b   1.000
_cell.length_c   1.000
_cell.angle_alpha   90.00
_cell.angle_beta   90.00
_cell.angle_gamma   90.00
#
_symmetry.space_group_name_H-M   'P 1'
#
loop_
_entity.id
_entity.type
_entity.pdbx_description
1 polymer ?
#
loop_
_entity_poly.entity_id
_entity_poly.type
_entity_poly.pdbx_seq_one_letter_code
_entity_poly.pdbx_strand_id
1 'polypeptide(L)'
;MVCTVNLIRYLHSIHYIGFASAQLMNSILVFLIVTRSKNSLGSYRHSMLIFTLASMAYSWVEIIGQPVAHMKGSMFVVFTHNLSINLSYSLGEFLVCLHCVLTGFVASLLSCQFFYRYVALCKTHLLVYLQGKKLFLIFTPSVIVFIIWFIMFYFGMPNILEKQEYLKKEFKICFNVDSSKTPFVGPMYWSRGENGEINWKITEVIASQLCSFLSIISFLAILYCAISIYSTINSLRHNLSPKMLDVNRQIFKMLCMQTIIPMITMYTPVALFAILLLFGQDIPYLGNLTSCSLAVYPVIEPIIAMTCISAFRRATINAVTCSHSVSPTTAVLPVLVSKYRNTEKQL
;
A
#
# COMPACT_ATOMS: atom_id res chain seq x y z
N MET A 1 -19.04 19.69 -15.37
CA MET A 1 -19.23 18.71 -14.28
C MET A 1 -19.43 17.33 -14.92
N VAL A 2 -18.35 16.60 -15.24
CA VAL A 2 -18.45 15.21 -15.72
C VAL A 2 -18.36 14.29 -14.51
N CYS A 3 -19.43 14.23 -13.74
CA CYS A 3 -19.59 13.22 -12.70
C CYS A 3 -20.25 12.00 -13.32
N THR A 4 -19.45 11.12 -13.91
CA THR A 4 -19.99 9.86 -14.43
C THR A 4 -20.25 8.94 -13.26
N VAL A 5 -21.50 8.82 -12.82
CA VAL A 5 -21.96 7.78 -11.87
C VAL A 5 -21.46 6.38 -12.28
N ASN A 6 -21.28 6.16 -13.58
CA ASN A 6 -20.67 4.95 -14.13
C ASN A 6 -19.26 4.69 -13.59
N LEU A 7 -18.46 5.74 -13.33
CA LEU A 7 -17.09 5.62 -12.82
C LEU A 7 -17.06 4.96 -11.42
N ILE A 8 -18.08 5.16 -10.60
CA ILE A 8 -18.19 4.54 -9.28
C ILE A 8 -18.40 3.03 -9.40
N ARG A 9 -19.19 2.57 -10.37
CA ARG A 9 -19.38 1.14 -10.62
C ARG A 9 -18.05 0.48 -11.03
N TYR A 10 -17.26 1.16 -11.86
CA TYR A 10 -15.92 0.69 -12.22
C TYR A 10 -14.98 0.70 -11.01
N LEU A 11 -15.02 1.76 -10.19
CA LEU A 11 -14.22 1.86 -8.97
C LEU A 11 -14.52 0.72 -8.00
N HIS A 12 -15.79 0.38 -7.78
CA HIS A 12 -16.16 -0.77 -6.95
C HIS A 12 -15.67 -2.09 -7.50
N SER A 13 -15.79 -2.31 -8.82
CA SER A 13 -15.19 -3.49 -9.46
C SER A 13 -13.68 -3.54 -9.24
N ILE A 14 -12.99 -2.40 -9.28
CA ILE A 14 -11.56 -2.29 -8.97
C ILE A 14 -11.30 -2.62 -7.49
N HIS A 15 -12.12 -2.16 -6.55
CA HIS A 15 -11.99 -2.53 -5.14
C HIS A 15 -12.07 -4.05 -4.96
N TYR A 16 -13.10 -4.71 -5.52
CA TYR A 16 -13.27 -6.17 -5.37
C TYR A 16 -12.14 -6.97 -6.05
N ILE A 17 -11.78 -6.62 -7.29
CA ILE A 17 -10.70 -7.29 -8.03
C ILE A 17 -9.35 -7.03 -7.35
N GLY A 18 -9.12 -5.79 -6.94
CA GLY A 18 -7.93 -5.34 -6.22
C GLY A 18 -7.75 -6.10 -4.92
N PHE A 19 -8.80 -6.17 -4.08
CA PHE A 19 -8.81 -6.94 -2.85
C PHE A 19 -8.49 -8.42 -3.08
N ALA A 20 -9.23 -9.10 -3.96
CA ALA A 20 -9.04 -10.53 -4.21
C ALA A 20 -7.62 -10.82 -4.71
N SER A 21 -7.13 -10.01 -5.64
CA SER A 21 -5.77 -10.13 -6.20
C SER A 21 -4.70 -9.80 -5.15
N ALA A 22 -4.93 -8.80 -4.30
CA ALA A 22 -4.00 -8.41 -3.24
C ALA A 22 -3.87 -9.52 -2.20
N GLN A 23 -4.98 -10.10 -1.74
CA GLN A 23 -4.93 -11.22 -0.81
C GLN A 23 -4.23 -12.43 -1.43
N LEU A 24 -4.53 -12.77 -2.70
CA LEU A 24 -3.89 -13.88 -3.39
C LEU A 24 -2.37 -13.65 -3.53
N MET A 25 -1.95 -12.52 -4.10
CA MET A 25 -0.53 -12.23 -4.36
C MET A 25 0.28 -12.08 -3.06
N ASN A 26 -0.27 -11.40 -2.04
CA ASN A 26 0.40 -11.29 -0.75
C ASN A 26 0.47 -12.64 -0.03
N SER A 27 -0.55 -13.49 -0.12
CA SER A 27 -0.49 -14.85 0.45
C SER A 27 0.62 -15.70 -0.19
N ILE A 28 0.76 -15.64 -1.52
CA ILE A 28 1.88 -16.28 -2.22
C ILE A 28 3.21 -15.69 -1.75
N LEU A 29 3.30 -14.37 -1.63
CA LEU A 29 4.53 -13.73 -1.16
C LEU A 29 4.87 -14.14 0.28
N VAL A 30 3.90 -14.18 1.21
CA VAL A 30 4.09 -14.68 2.58
C VAL A 30 4.64 -16.10 2.55
N PHE A 31 4.04 -16.99 1.76
CA PHE A 31 4.52 -18.36 1.60
C PHE A 31 5.98 -18.40 1.11
N LEU A 32 6.32 -17.60 0.11
CA LEU A 32 7.68 -17.52 -0.43
C LEU A 32 8.68 -16.93 0.56
N ILE A 33 8.28 -15.91 1.32
CA ILE A 33 9.10 -15.32 2.39
C ILE A 33 9.39 -16.38 3.45
N VAL A 34 8.39 -17.11 3.92
CA VAL A 34 8.57 -18.12 4.97
C VAL A 34 9.44 -19.29 4.49
N THR A 35 9.19 -19.79 3.28
CA THR A 35 9.79 -21.05 2.80
C THR A 35 11.11 -20.89 2.05
N ARG A 36 11.33 -19.77 1.32
CA ARG A 36 12.47 -19.62 0.38
C ARG A 36 13.45 -18.51 0.71
N SER A 37 13.13 -17.60 1.63
CA SER A 37 13.95 -16.41 1.86
C SER A 37 15.12 -16.58 2.85
N LYS A 38 15.13 -17.63 3.68
CA LYS A 38 16.07 -17.75 4.81
C LYS A 38 17.53 -17.61 4.38
N ASN A 39 17.91 -18.30 3.31
CA ASN A 39 19.30 -18.36 2.85
C ASN A 39 19.69 -17.18 1.94
N SER A 40 18.72 -16.40 1.47
CA SER A 40 18.96 -15.30 0.53
C SER A 40 18.81 -13.92 1.17
N LEU A 41 17.78 -13.70 2.01
CA LEU A 41 17.44 -12.37 2.55
C LEU A 41 17.89 -12.16 4.00
N GLY A 42 18.24 -13.22 4.73
CA GLY A 42 18.63 -13.11 6.14
C GLY A 42 17.55 -12.45 7.00
N SER A 43 17.96 -11.55 7.90
CA SER A 43 17.04 -10.87 8.84
C SER A 43 15.98 -9.99 8.17
N TYR A 44 16.23 -9.48 6.96
CA TYR A 44 15.27 -8.64 6.24
C TYR A 44 13.96 -9.35 5.90
N ARG A 45 13.97 -10.68 5.82
CA ARG A 45 12.73 -11.43 5.54
C ARG A 45 11.61 -11.08 6.53
N HIS A 46 11.95 -10.78 7.79
CA HIS A 46 10.96 -10.42 8.80
C HIS A 46 10.44 -8.99 8.56
N SER A 47 11.33 -8.09 8.14
CA SER A 47 10.96 -6.74 7.72
C SER A 47 9.99 -6.77 6.54
N MET A 48 10.30 -7.58 5.53
CA MET A 48 9.46 -7.78 4.37
C MET A 48 8.12 -8.43 4.74
N LEU A 49 8.12 -9.42 5.63
CA LEU A 49 6.90 -10.07 6.13
C LEU A 49 5.96 -9.08 6.82
N ILE A 50 6.50 -8.22 7.70
CA ILE A 50 5.70 -7.20 8.40
C ILE A 50 5.04 -6.26 7.40
N PHE A 51 5.79 -5.80 6.39
CA PHE A 51 5.24 -4.96 5.32
C PHE A 51 4.13 -5.66 4.56
N THR A 52 4.35 -6.90 4.12
CA THR A 52 3.33 -7.70 3.41
C THR A 52 2.06 -7.91 4.25
N LEU A 53 2.20 -8.20 5.55
CA LEU A 53 1.04 -8.36 6.44
C LEU A 53 0.30 -7.04 6.66
N ALA A 54 1.02 -5.91 6.74
CA ALA A 54 0.40 -4.60 6.82
C ALA A 54 -0.37 -4.25 5.53
N SER A 55 0.20 -4.54 4.35
CA SER A 55 -0.52 -4.36 3.06
C SER A 55 -1.77 -5.24 2.98
N MET A 56 -1.72 -6.48 3.50
CA MET A 56 -2.93 -7.34 3.59
C MET A 56 -4.00 -6.75 4.51
N ALA A 57 -3.62 -6.25 5.69
CA ALA A 57 -4.54 -5.62 6.63
C ALA A 57 -5.15 -4.33 6.05
N TYR A 58 -4.34 -3.54 5.35
CA TYR A 58 -4.81 -2.38 4.59
C TYR A 58 -5.89 -2.75 3.57
N SER A 59 -5.67 -3.80 2.76
CA SER A 59 -6.66 -4.22 1.77
C SER A 59 -7.99 -4.68 2.40
N TRP A 60 -7.97 -5.22 3.63
CA TRP A 60 -9.20 -5.53 4.35
C TRP A 60 -9.98 -4.27 4.75
N VAL A 61 -9.31 -3.25 5.26
CA VAL A 61 -9.97 -1.97 5.60
C VAL A 61 -10.49 -1.29 4.34
N GLU A 62 -9.72 -1.33 3.26
CA GLU A 62 -10.09 -0.77 1.96
C GLU A 62 -11.35 -1.45 1.40
N ILE A 63 -11.45 -2.78 1.38
CA ILE A 63 -12.63 -3.44 0.83
C ILE A 63 -13.89 -3.29 1.70
N ILE A 64 -13.74 -3.21 3.03
CA ILE A 64 -14.88 -2.98 3.93
C ILE A 64 -15.37 -1.54 3.81
N GLY A 65 -14.45 -0.58 3.71
CA GLY A 65 -14.77 0.84 3.63
C GLY A 65 -15.14 1.35 2.23
N GLN A 66 -14.65 0.71 1.16
CA GLN A 66 -14.73 1.15 -0.24
C GLN A 66 -14.59 2.67 -0.39
N PRO A 67 -13.46 3.23 0.09
CA PRO A 67 -13.27 4.66 0.22
C PRO A 67 -13.18 5.32 -1.15
N VAL A 68 -13.82 6.48 -1.26
CA VAL A 68 -13.80 7.31 -2.47
C VAL A 68 -13.28 8.68 -2.09
N ALA A 69 -12.22 9.12 -2.78
CA ALA A 69 -11.65 10.44 -2.62
C ALA A 69 -12.31 11.43 -3.60
N HIS A 70 -12.66 12.61 -3.12
CA HIS A 70 -13.34 13.66 -3.88
C HIS A 70 -12.81 15.04 -3.51
N MET A 71 -12.71 15.93 -4.50
CA MET A 71 -12.32 17.33 -4.32
C MET A 71 -13.47 18.25 -4.71
N LYS A 72 -13.68 19.29 -3.90
CA LYS A 72 -14.63 20.36 -4.18
C LYS A 72 -14.12 21.71 -3.68
N GLY A 73 -13.77 22.61 -4.60
CA GLY A 73 -13.21 23.92 -4.29
C GLY A 73 -12.01 23.81 -3.33
N SER A 74 -12.17 24.31 -2.11
CA SER A 74 -11.18 24.30 -1.02
C SER A 74 -11.22 23.05 -0.13
N MET A 75 -11.98 22.01 -0.52
CA MET A 75 -12.19 20.81 0.28
C MET A 75 -11.73 19.54 -0.44
N PHE A 76 -11.07 18.65 0.30
CA PHE A 76 -10.76 17.28 -0.10
C PHE A 76 -11.32 16.33 0.95
N VAL A 77 -12.11 15.35 0.53
CA VAL A 77 -12.69 14.35 1.43
C VAL A 77 -12.49 12.96 0.90
N VAL A 78 -12.29 12.02 1.82
CA VAL A 78 -12.44 10.60 1.57
C VAL A 78 -13.70 10.16 2.29
N PHE A 79 -14.58 9.44 1.60
CA PHE A 79 -15.86 9.00 2.14
C PHE A 79 -16.14 7.53 1.79
N THR A 80 -16.97 6.86 2.60
CA THR A 80 -17.43 5.51 2.27
C THR A 80 -18.65 5.60 1.36
N HIS A 81 -18.61 4.97 0.19
CA HIS A 81 -19.76 4.97 -0.73
C HIS A 81 -20.76 3.85 -0.41
N ASN A 82 -20.36 2.79 0.30
CA ASN A 82 -21.17 1.59 0.38
C ASN A 82 -22.27 1.67 1.46
N LEU A 83 -23.53 1.64 1.01
CA LEU A 83 -24.74 1.47 1.84
C LEU A 83 -25.15 0.00 2.07
N SER A 84 -24.53 -0.97 1.37
CA SER A 84 -25.00 -2.37 1.31
C SER A 84 -24.73 -3.14 2.61
N ILE A 85 -23.68 -2.75 3.33
CA ILE A 85 -23.52 -3.16 4.72
C ILE A 85 -24.20 -2.06 5.51
N ASN A 86 -25.17 -2.40 6.37
CA ASN A 86 -25.70 -1.49 7.40
C ASN A 86 -24.60 -1.17 8.42
N LEU A 87 -23.49 -0.59 7.97
CA LEU A 87 -22.44 -0.05 8.80
C LEU A 87 -23.09 1.06 9.62
N SER A 88 -22.94 0.98 10.94
CA SER A 88 -23.25 2.13 11.77
C SER A 88 -22.42 3.32 11.27
N TYR A 89 -23.00 4.52 11.33
CA TYR A 89 -22.32 5.74 10.93
C TYR A 89 -20.93 5.87 11.58
N SER A 90 -20.84 5.56 12.89
CA SER A 90 -19.58 5.58 13.65
C SER A 90 -18.53 4.59 13.13
N LEU A 91 -18.94 3.38 12.74
CA LEU A 91 -18.01 2.40 12.17
C LEU A 91 -17.53 2.84 10.77
N GLY A 92 -18.40 3.43 9.96
CA GLY A 92 -18.00 3.98 8.66
C GLY A 92 -17.00 5.13 8.80
N GLU A 93 -17.21 6.03 9.76
CA GLU A 93 -16.29 7.12 10.07
C GLU A 93 -14.92 6.60 10.52
N PHE A 94 -14.92 5.61 11.43
CA PHE A 94 -13.70 4.94 11.87
C PHE A 94 -12.95 4.27 10.71
N LEU A 95 -13.65 3.53 9.84
CA LEU A 95 -13.04 2.82 8.72
C LEU A 95 -12.44 3.76 7.68
N VAL A 96 -13.12 4.86 7.35
CA VAL A 96 -12.63 5.87 6.42
C VAL A 96 -11.37 6.56 6.99
N CYS A 97 -11.40 6.92 8.28
CA CYS A 97 -10.22 7.45 8.97
C CYS A 97 -9.07 6.42 8.96
N LEU A 98 -9.36 5.18 9.36
CA LEU A 98 -8.38 4.11 9.42
C LEU A 98 -7.76 3.83 8.05
N HIS A 99 -8.54 3.89 6.97
CA HIS A 99 -8.03 3.76 5.60
C HIS A 99 -6.99 4.86 5.29
N CYS A 100 -7.33 6.13 5.52
CA CYS A 100 -6.41 7.26 5.28
C CYS A 100 -5.11 7.12 6.09
N VAL A 101 -5.23 6.69 7.36
CA VAL A 101 -4.09 6.49 8.26
C VAL A 101 -3.23 5.30 7.82
N LEU A 102 -3.85 4.18 7.42
CA LEU A 102 -3.13 2.99 6.95
C LEU A 102 -2.38 3.25 5.65
N THR A 103 -2.91 4.08 4.75
CA THR A 103 -2.18 4.55 3.56
C THR A 103 -0.87 5.25 3.94
N GLY A 104 -0.92 6.19 4.89
CA GLY A 104 0.28 6.87 5.41
C GLY A 104 1.21 5.93 6.18
N PHE A 105 0.66 4.95 6.87
CA PHE A 105 1.43 3.95 7.60
C PHE A 105 2.21 3.02 6.67
N VAL A 106 1.58 2.44 5.64
CA VAL A 106 2.26 1.58 4.65
C VAL A 106 3.33 2.38 3.91
N ALA A 107 3.03 3.62 3.55
CA ALA A 107 4.00 4.57 3.00
C ALA A 107 5.23 4.76 3.91
N SER A 108 5.00 4.96 5.20
CA SER A 108 6.07 5.09 6.20
C SER A 108 6.84 3.78 6.41
N LEU A 109 6.16 2.62 6.37
CA LEU A 109 6.82 1.32 6.49
C LEU A 109 7.81 1.11 5.34
N LEU A 110 7.47 1.55 4.12
CA LEU A 110 8.38 1.53 2.98
C LEU A 110 9.65 2.37 3.26
N SER A 111 9.49 3.56 3.83
CA SER A 111 10.62 4.39 4.29
C SER A 111 11.48 3.65 5.32
N CYS A 112 10.86 2.95 6.27
CA CYS A 112 11.56 2.12 7.24
C CYS A 112 12.29 0.93 6.59
N GLN A 113 11.78 0.35 5.49
CA GLN A 113 12.52 -0.68 4.73
C GLN A 113 13.80 -0.10 4.11
N PHE A 114 13.74 1.10 3.53
CA PHE A 114 14.93 1.78 3.02
C PHE A 114 15.92 2.06 4.14
N PHE A 115 15.44 2.55 5.28
CA PHE A 115 16.29 2.82 6.44
C PHE A 115 16.95 1.54 6.98
N TYR A 116 16.20 0.44 7.10
CA TYR A 116 16.76 -0.88 7.43
C TYR A 116 17.92 -1.23 6.50
N ARG A 117 17.71 -1.03 5.18
CA ARG A 117 18.72 -1.37 4.17
C ARG A 117 19.93 -0.46 4.19
N TYR A 118 19.72 0.83 4.42
CA TYR A 118 20.78 1.77 4.68
C TYR A 118 21.62 1.33 5.88
N VAL A 119 20.99 0.99 7.00
CA VAL A 119 21.74 0.52 8.19
C VAL A 119 22.48 -0.79 7.90
N ALA A 120 21.80 -1.76 7.28
CA ALA A 120 22.38 -3.07 7.00
C ALA A 120 23.58 -3.04 6.03
N LEU A 121 23.67 -2.06 5.13
CA LEU A 121 24.73 -1.97 4.13
C LEU A 121 25.75 -0.84 4.42
N CYS A 122 25.27 0.34 4.80
CA CYS A 122 26.08 1.55 4.95
C CYS A 122 26.56 1.76 6.40
N LYS A 123 25.84 1.23 7.39
CA LYS A 123 26.12 1.43 8.83
C LYS A 123 26.07 0.11 9.59
N THR A 124 26.83 -0.88 9.12
CA THR A 124 26.83 -2.25 9.64
C THR A 124 27.06 -2.36 11.15
N HIS A 125 27.82 -1.44 11.76
CA HIS A 125 28.02 -1.38 13.21
C HIS A 125 26.72 -1.12 14.00
N LEU A 126 25.74 -0.40 13.42
CA LEU A 126 24.44 -0.16 14.04
C LEU A 126 23.51 -1.38 13.95
N LEU A 127 23.79 -2.32 13.05
CA LEU A 127 22.96 -3.51 12.86
C LEU A 127 22.92 -4.37 14.14
N VAL A 128 23.94 -4.29 15.00
CA VAL A 128 23.99 -4.95 16.31
C VAL A 128 22.81 -4.55 17.20
N TYR A 129 22.34 -3.29 17.10
CA TYR A 129 21.18 -2.80 17.86
C TYR A 129 19.84 -3.26 17.29
N LEU A 130 19.83 -3.83 16.07
CA LEU A 130 18.64 -4.18 15.30
C LEU A 130 18.45 -5.69 15.13
N GLN A 131 19.16 -6.50 15.92
CA GLN A 131 19.10 -7.96 15.83
C GLN A 131 17.96 -8.57 16.65
N GLY A 132 17.47 -9.73 16.19
CA GLY A 132 16.44 -10.50 16.90
C GLY A 132 15.14 -9.71 17.09
N LYS A 133 14.59 -9.75 18.31
CA LYS A 133 13.34 -9.05 18.65
C LYS A 133 13.45 -7.52 18.54
N LYS A 134 14.66 -6.96 18.62
CA LYS A 134 14.91 -5.51 18.49
C LYS A 134 14.69 -4.98 17.07
N LEU A 135 14.54 -5.87 16.08
CA LEU A 135 14.20 -5.47 14.71
C LEU A 135 12.94 -4.60 14.64
N PHE A 136 11.96 -4.83 15.54
CA PHE A 136 10.74 -4.04 15.61
C PHE A 136 10.98 -2.54 15.86
N LEU A 137 12.11 -2.16 16.46
CA LEU A 137 12.45 -0.75 16.72
C LEU A 137 12.57 0.07 15.43
N ILE A 138 12.83 -0.56 14.29
CA ILE A 138 12.92 0.14 13.00
C ILE A 138 11.58 0.67 12.53
N PHE A 139 10.48 0.06 12.97
CA PHE A 139 9.13 0.48 12.60
C PHE A 139 8.54 1.51 13.57
N THR A 140 9.29 1.90 14.62
CA THR A 140 8.88 2.94 15.58
C THR A 140 8.47 4.24 14.88
N PRO A 141 9.22 4.76 13.86
CA PRO A 141 8.80 5.95 13.14
C PRO A 141 7.44 5.79 12.45
N SER A 142 7.15 4.62 11.87
CA SER A 142 5.85 4.35 11.24
C SER A 142 4.71 4.29 12.23
N VAL A 143 4.94 3.74 13.43
CA VAL A 143 3.92 3.76 14.50
C VAL A 143 3.64 5.19 14.97
N ILE A 144 4.67 6.04 15.08
CA ILE A 144 4.50 7.46 15.41
C ILE A 144 3.70 8.18 14.32
N VAL A 145 4.03 7.94 13.03
CA VAL A 145 3.27 8.48 11.89
C VAL A 145 1.81 8.03 11.94
N PHE A 146 1.55 6.74 12.19
CA PHE A 146 0.18 6.21 12.33
C PHE A 146 -0.61 6.95 13.41
N ILE A 147 -0.03 7.13 14.62
CA ILE A 147 -0.71 7.78 15.74
C ILE A 147 -1.00 9.25 15.41
N ILE A 148 0.01 10.00 14.93
CA ILE A 148 -0.16 11.42 14.61
C ILE A 148 -1.21 11.59 13.52
N TRP A 149 -1.14 10.79 12.44
CA TRP A 149 -2.10 10.85 11.35
C TRP A 149 -3.51 10.53 11.83
N PHE A 150 -3.68 9.53 12.68
CA PHE A 150 -4.98 9.21 13.26
C PHE A 150 -5.56 10.40 14.01
N ILE A 151 -4.76 11.06 14.86
CA ILE A 151 -5.20 12.26 15.58
C ILE A 151 -5.56 13.38 14.60
N MET A 152 -4.73 13.63 13.58
CA MET A 152 -4.97 14.70 12.60
C MET A 152 -6.22 14.46 11.75
N PHE A 153 -6.48 13.22 11.31
CA PHE A 153 -7.68 12.90 10.55
C PHE A 153 -8.92 12.91 11.45
N TYR A 154 -8.88 12.21 12.58
CA TYR A 154 -10.06 12.01 13.42
C TYR A 154 -10.50 13.28 14.16
N PHE A 155 -9.54 14.03 14.72
CA PHE A 155 -9.85 15.26 15.47
C PHE A 155 -9.57 16.54 14.69
N GLY A 156 -8.57 16.52 13.79
CA GLY A 156 -8.16 17.72 13.06
C GLY A 156 -8.97 17.99 11.79
N MET A 157 -9.56 16.97 11.17
CA MET A 157 -10.31 17.09 9.91
C MET A 157 -11.66 16.33 9.94
N PRO A 158 -12.49 16.50 11.00
CA PRO A 158 -13.69 15.70 11.22
C PRO A 158 -14.81 16.03 10.23
N ASN A 159 -15.82 15.15 10.20
CA ASN A 159 -17.09 15.41 9.54
C ASN A 159 -17.93 16.39 10.39
N ILE A 160 -18.14 17.60 9.89
CA ILE A 160 -18.97 18.63 10.56
C ILE A 160 -20.12 19.08 9.66
N LEU A 161 -21.18 19.62 10.26
CA LEU A 161 -22.40 20.04 9.56
C LEU A 161 -22.12 20.97 8.37
N GLU A 162 -21.22 21.95 8.54
CA GLU A 162 -20.82 22.88 7.47
C GLU A 162 -20.31 22.13 6.23
N LYS A 163 -19.50 21.08 6.41
CA LYS A 163 -18.98 20.28 5.29
C LYS A 163 -20.09 19.45 4.65
N GLN A 164 -21.01 18.92 5.45
CA GLN A 164 -22.15 18.14 4.96
C GLN A 164 -23.03 19.01 4.05
N GLU A 165 -23.35 20.23 4.48
CA GLU A 165 -24.12 21.19 3.68
C GLU A 165 -23.38 21.60 2.41
N TYR A 166 -22.09 21.90 2.52
CA TYR A 166 -21.24 22.25 1.39
C TYR A 166 -21.21 21.13 0.33
N LEU A 167 -21.15 19.87 0.75
CA LEU A 167 -21.08 18.71 -0.15
C LEU A 167 -22.45 18.22 -0.64
N LYS A 168 -23.56 18.58 0.02
CA LYS A 168 -24.92 18.04 -0.20
C LYS A 168 -25.31 17.90 -1.67
N LYS A 169 -25.20 18.99 -2.44
CA LYS A 169 -25.57 19.01 -3.86
C LYS A 169 -24.67 18.11 -4.69
N GLU A 170 -23.36 18.13 -4.44
CA GLU A 170 -22.40 17.39 -5.26
C GLU A 170 -22.42 15.90 -4.95
N PHE A 171 -22.49 15.53 -3.67
CA PHE A 171 -22.66 14.13 -3.25
C PHE A 171 -23.92 13.51 -3.87
N LYS A 172 -25.02 14.26 -3.90
CA LYS A 172 -26.27 13.79 -4.50
C LYS A 172 -26.16 13.63 -6.02
N ILE A 173 -25.56 14.59 -6.72
CA ILE A 173 -25.47 14.57 -8.19
C ILE A 173 -24.42 13.54 -8.67
N CYS A 174 -23.25 13.52 -8.04
CA CYS A 174 -22.10 12.78 -8.53
C CYS A 174 -22.06 11.34 -8.03
N PHE A 175 -22.52 11.11 -6.80
CA PHE A 175 -22.38 9.82 -6.12
C PHE A 175 -23.73 9.21 -5.69
N ASN A 176 -24.83 9.96 -5.83
CA ASN A 176 -26.17 9.60 -5.38
C ASN A 176 -26.24 9.23 -3.88
N VAL A 177 -25.45 9.92 -3.05
CA VAL A 177 -25.44 9.74 -1.59
C VAL A 177 -25.87 11.02 -0.87
N ASP A 178 -26.32 10.88 0.37
CA ASP A 178 -26.67 11.98 1.26
C ASP A 178 -25.48 12.30 2.17
N SER A 179 -24.91 13.49 2.04
CA SER A 179 -23.74 13.91 2.83
C SER A 179 -23.98 13.91 4.34
N SER A 180 -25.24 14.05 4.80
CA SER A 180 -25.58 13.99 6.22
C SER A 180 -25.56 12.57 6.79
N LYS A 181 -25.64 11.55 5.93
CA LYS A 181 -25.66 10.13 6.30
C LYS A 181 -24.43 9.37 5.82
N THR A 182 -23.52 10.04 5.13
CA THR A 182 -22.32 9.44 4.54
C THR A 182 -21.12 9.83 5.40
N PRO A 183 -20.47 8.87 6.08
CA PRO A 183 -19.23 9.14 6.80
C PRO A 183 -18.12 9.56 5.84
N PHE A 184 -17.44 10.66 6.17
CA PHE A 184 -16.29 11.16 5.42
C PHE A 184 -15.28 11.82 6.35
N VAL A 185 -14.04 11.94 5.91
CA VAL A 185 -12.97 12.65 6.61
C VAL A 185 -12.17 13.46 5.60
N GLY A 186 -11.61 14.58 6.03
CA GLY A 186 -10.69 15.35 5.20
C GLY A 186 -10.87 16.86 5.34
N PRO A 187 -9.88 17.63 4.88
CA PRO A 187 -9.81 19.04 5.18
C PRO A 187 -10.72 19.88 4.29
N MET A 188 -11.27 20.94 4.90
CA MET A 188 -11.76 22.15 4.25
C MET A 188 -10.82 23.28 4.62
N TYR A 189 -10.14 23.92 3.67
CA TYR A 189 -9.13 24.92 3.99
C TYR A 189 -9.74 26.28 4.33
N TRP A 190 -10.81 26.63 3.63
CA TRP A 190 -11.56 27.85 3.84
C TRP A 190 -12.98 27.71 3.31
N SER A 191 -13.92 28.47 3.85
CA SER A 191 -15.27 28.64 3.31
C SER A 191 -15.52 30.09 2.93
N ARG A 192 -16.51 30.34 2.06
CA ARG A 192 -16.94 31.71 1.72
C ARG A 192 -18.20 32.04 2.51
N GLY A 193 -18.16 33.13 3.28
CA GLY A 193 -19.33 33.67 3.97
C GLY A 193 -20.31 34.33 3.01
N GLU A 194 -21.44 34.79 3.54
CA GLU A 194 -22.52 35.44 2.76
C GLU A 194 -22.04 36.68 2.00
N ASN A 195 -21.12 37.45 2.61
CA ASN A 195 -20.52 38.65 2.01
C ASN A 195 -19.38 38.33 1.02
N GLY A 196 -19.08 37.05 0.77
CA GLY A 196 -17.94 36.61 -0.03
C GLY A 196 -16.59 36.58 0.71
N GLU A 197 -16.57 36.91 2.00
CA GLU A 197 -15.37 36.85 2.84
C GLU A 197 -14.86 35.41 3.00
N ILE A 198 -13.53 35.25 3.01
CA ILE A 198 -12.87 33.95 3.12
C ILE A 198 -12.63 33.62 4.60
N ASN A 199 -13.36 32.62 5.10
CA ASN A 199 -13.24 32.10 6.45
C ASN A 199 -12.25 30.93 6.47
N TRP A 200 -11.00 31.19 6.84
CA TRP A 200 -9.95 30.18 6.95
C TRP A 200 -10.21 29.21 8.11
N LYS A 201 -10.15 27.91 7.81
CA LYS A 201 -10.31 26.84 8.79
C LYS A 201 -8.94 26.43 9.33
N ILE A 202 -8.35 27.28 10.16
CA ILE A 202 -6.96 27.18 10.60
C ILE A 202 -6.62 25.80 11.20
N THR A 203 -7.50 25.22 12.01
CA THR A 203 -7.29 23.88 12.59
C THR A 203 -7.12 22.81 11.52
N GLU A 204 -7.95 22.83 10.48
CA GLU A 204 -7.91 21.83 9.41
C GLU A 204 -6.71 22.03 8.49
N VAL A 205 -6.35 23.29 8.23
CA VAL A 205 -5.14 23.64 7.48
C VAL A 205 -3.90 23.15 8.22
N ILE A 206 -3.80 23.39 9.54
CA ILE A 206 -2.70 22.89 10.36
C ILE A 206 -2.65 21.36 10.34
N ALA A 207 -3.79 20.68 10.53
CA ALA A 207 -3.85 19.22 10.53
C ALA A 207 -3.39 18.63 9.18
N SER A 208 -3.90 19.17 8.07
CA SER A 208 -3.50 18.76 6.72
C SER A 208 -2.02 19.03 6.44
N GLN A 209 -1.51 20.20 6.86
CA GLN A 209 -0.11 20.57 6.63
C GLN A 209 0.86 19.73 7.46
N LEU A 210 0.48 19.31 8.67
CA LEU A 210 1.26 18.37 9.47
C LEU A 210 1.34 16.98 8.81
N CYS A 211 0.23 16.45 8.29
CA CYS A 211 0.24 15.21 7.51
C CYS A 211 1.14 15.32 6.27
N SER A 212 1.06 16.45 5.56
CA SER A 212 1.89 16.73 4.38
C SER A 212 3.38 16.82 4.74
N PHE A 213 3.72 17.49 5.85
CA PHE A 213 5.08 17.59 6.36
C PHE A 213 5.69 16.22 6.72
N LEU A 214 4.93 15.36 7.40
CA LEU A 214 5.36 13.98 7.71
C LEU A 214 5.58 13.13 6.45
N SER A 215 4.74 13.32 5.43
CA SER A 215 4.91 12.69 4.12
C SER A 215 6.22 13.13 3.44
N ILE A 216 6.51 14.43 3.47
CA ILE A 216 7.74 15.00 2.90
C ILE A 216 8.97 14.47 3.64
N ILE A 217 8.98 14.41 4.97
CA ILE A 217 10.08 13.82 5.74
C ILE A 217 10.30 12.35 5.34
N SER A 218 9.22 11.58 5.24
CA SER A 218 9.30 10.15 4.86
C SER A 218 9.90 9.98 3.47
N PHE A 219 9.53 10.84 2.53
CA PHE A 219 10.07 10.86 1.18
C PHE A 219 11.56 11.26 1.13
N LEU A 220 11.94 12.33 1.85
CA LEU A 220 13.34 12.77 1.95
C LEU A 220 14.22 11.68 2.57
N ALA A 221 13.71 10.96 3.57
CA ALA A 221 14.39 9.82 4.18
C ALA A 221 14.60 8.68 3.17
N ILE A 222 13.58 8.36 2.34
CA ILE A 222 13.72 7.38 1.25
C ILE A 222 14.81 7.83 0.28
N LEU A 223 14.77 9.08 -0.18
CA LEU A 223 15.72 9.61 -1.16
C LEU A 223 17.16 9.55 -0.61
N TYR A 224 17.39 10.02 0.62
CA TYR A 224 18.68 9.96 1.28
C TYR A 224 19.19 8.51 1.42
N CYS A 225 18.34 7.60 1.89
CA CYS A 225 18.70 6.20 2.03
C CYS A 225 19.00 5.56 0.68
N ALA A 226 18.18 5.83 -0.34
CA ALA A 226 18.34 5.27 -1.68
C ALA A 226 19.66 5.70 -2.32
N ILE A 227 20.00 7.00 -2.26
CA ILE A 227 21.27 7.54 -2.78
C ILE A 227 22.46 6.91 -2.04
N SER A 228 22.37 6.82 -0.70
CA SER A 228 23.43 6.24 0.12
C SER A 228 23.65 4.75 -0.15
N ILE A 229 22.56 3.98 -0.29
CA ILE A 229 22.60 2.56 -0.65
C ILE A 229 23.23 2.39 -2.03
N TYR A 230 22.78 3.16 -3.02
CA TYR A 230 23.32 3.10 -4.39
C TYR A 230 24.81 3.39 -4.43
N SER A 231 25.24 4.47 -3.77
CA SER A 231 26.66 4.83 -3.63
C SER A 231 27.47 3.70 -3.01
N THR A 232 26.96 3.09 -1.94
CA THR A 232 27.65 2.02 -1.21
C THR A 232 27.73 0.71 -2.01
N ILE A 233 26.67 0.35 -2.75
CA ILE A 233 26.70 -0.82 -3.66
C ILE A 233 27.79 -0.65 -4.72
N ASN A 234 27.99 0.57 -5.22
CA ASN A 234 28.99 0.86 -6.24
C ASN A 234 30.41 0.89 -5.66
N SER A 235 30.62 1.49 -4.49
CA SER A 235 31.94 1.54 -3.85
C SER A 235 32.40 0.16 -3.37
N LEU A 236 31.49 -0.69 -2.90
CA LEU A 236 31.79 -2.04 -2.43
C LEU A 236 31.72 -3.12 -3.52
N ARG A 237 31.56 -2.73 -4.80
CA ARG A 237 31.39 -3.66 -5.93
C ARG A 237 32.49 -4.73 -6.00
N HIS A 238 33.72 -4.35 -5.70
CA HIS A 238 34.89 -5.25 -5.75
C HIS A 238 35.23 -5.89 -4.39
N ASN A 239 34.62 -5.41 -3.30
CA ASN A 239 34.91 -5.87 -1.93
C ASN A 239 33.86 -6.86 -1.40
N LEU A 240 32.64 -6.86 -1.95
CA LEU A 240 31.59 -7.81 -1.59
C LEU A 240 31.70 -9.09 -2.41
N SER A 241 31.32 -10.21 -1.80
CA SER A 241 31.16 -11.46 -2.55
C SER A 241 30.10 -11.28 -3.64
N PRO A 242 30.26 -11.92 -4.81
CA PRO A 242 29.31 -11.78 -5.93
C PRO A 242 27.86 -12.07 -5.53
N LYS A 243 27.67 -13.07 -4.66
CA LYS A 243 26.36 -13.45 -4.11
C LYS A 243 25.75 -12.35 -3.23
N MET A 244 26.53 -11.75 -2.34
CA MET A 244 26.04 -10.67 -1.47
C MET A 244 25.70 -9.41 -2.28
N LEU A 245 26.54 -9.08 -3.26
CA LEU A 245 26.32 -7.95 -4.16
C LEU A 245 25.02 -8.13 -4.96
N ASP A 246 24.80 -9.31 -5.55
CA ASP A 246 23.59 -9.62 -6.31
C ASP A 246 22.31 -9.51 -5.47
N VAL A 247 22.32 -10.07 -4.24
CA VAL A 247 21.20 -9.95 -3.31
C VAL A 247 20.88 -8.49 -3.01
N ASN A 248 21.87 -7.67 -2.63
CA ASN A 248 21.64 -6.25 -2.32
C ASN A 248 21.09 -5.48 -3.52
N ARG A 249 21.56 -5.77 -4.73
CA ARG A 249 21.03 -5.17 -5.98
C ARG A 249 19.57 -5.55 -6.22
N GLN A 250 19.19 -6.82 -6.02
CA GLN A 250 17.82 -7.29 -6.20
C GLN A 250 16.86 -6.59 -5.23
N ILE A 251 17.23 -6.49 -3.95
CA ILE A 251 16.40 -5.82 -2.95
C ILE A 251 16.31 -4.32 -3.21
N PHE A 252 17.42 -3.67 -3.55
CA PHE A 252 17.42 -2.25 -3.86
C PHE A 252 16.51 -1.95 -5.07
N LYS A 253 16.62 -2.75 -6.14
CA LYS A 253 15.75 -2.66 -7.31
C LYS A 253 14.27 -2.83 -6.93
N MET A 254 13.96 -3.84 -6.11
CA MET A 254 12.60 -4.09 -5.62
C MET A 254 12.03 -2.88 -4.88
N LEU A 255 12.77 -2.33 -3.91
CA LEU A 255 12.35 -1.18 -3.13
C LEU A 255 12.15 0.08 -3.98
N CYS A 256 13.04 0.33 -4.94
CA CYS A 256 12.89 1.45 -5.87
C CYS A 256 11.62 1.30 -6.73
N MET A 257 11.36 0.10 -7.27
CA MET A 257 10.14 -0.16 -8.05
C MET A 257 8.87 -0.01 -7.19
N GLN A 258 8.89 -0.50 -5.95
CA GLN A 258 7.80 -0.34 -4.98
C GLN A 258 7.58 1.12 -4.57
N THR A 259 8.58 2.00 -4.71
CA THR A 259 8.45 3.44 -4.36
C THR A 259 7.95 4.27 -5.53
N ILE A 260 8.51 4.05 -6.72
CA ILE A 260 8.21 4.86 -7.91
C ILE A 260 6.72 4.78 -8.27
N ILE A 261 6.12 3.60 -8.11
CA ILE A 261 4.70 3.40 -8.45
C ILE A 261 3.80 4.25 -7.54
N PRO A 262 3.80 4.10 -6.19
CA PRO A 262 3.07 5.00 -5.29
C PRO A 262 3.42 6.48 -5.46
N MET A 263 4.66 6.85 -5.80
CA MET A 263 5.02 8.25 -6.09
C MET A 263 4.19 8.84 -7.23
N ILE A 264 4.05 8.10 -8.33
CA ILE A 264 3.29 8.56 -9.49
C ILE A 264 1.80 8.45 -9.23
N THR A 265 1.33 7.34 -8.65
CA THR A 265 -0.09 6.99 -8.60
C THR A 265 -0.81 7.47 -7.33
N MET A 266 -0.09 7.84 -6.27
CA MET A 266 -0.66 8.16 -4.96
C MET A 266 -0.09 9.45 -4.35
N TYR A 267 1.23 9.56 -4.17
CA TYR A 267 1.82 10.72 -3.50
C TYR A 267 1.72 12.00 -4.33
N THR A 268 1.90 11.93 -5.65
CA THR A 268 1.73 13.09 -6.53
C THR A 268 0.28 13.61 -6.48
N PRO A 269 -0.77 12.77 -6.66
CA PRO A 269 -2.14 13.21 -6.46
C PRO A 269 -2.42 13.84 -5.09
N VAL A 270 -1.94 13.23 -4.00
CA VAL A 270 -2.15 13.76 -2.64
C VAL A 270 -1.43 15.09 -2.43
N ALA A 271 -0.20 15.25 -2.95
CA ALA A 271 0.52 16.51 -2.91
C ALA A 271 -0.19 17.60 -3.73
N LEU A 272 -0.72 17.24 -4.90
CA LEU A 272 -1.54 18.14 -5.70
C LEU A 272 -2.82 18.54 -4.97
N PHE A 273 -3.48 17.63 -4.24
CA PHE A 273 -4.62 17.98 -3.40
C PHE A 273 -4.22 19.09 -2.44
N ALA A 274 -3.18 18.87 -1.62
CA ALA A 274 -2.75 19.82 -0.60
C ALA A 274 -2.44 21.22 -1.16
N ILE A 275 -1.89 21.31 -2.38
CA ILE A 275 -1.55 22.59 -3.01
C ILE A 275 -2.78 23.24 -3.65
N LEU A 276 -3.54 22.49 -4.46
CA LEU A 276 -4.67 23.03 -5.24
C LEU A 276 -5.80 23.56 -4.34
N LEU A 277 -6.02 22.92 -3.19
CA LEU A 277 -7.01 23.32 -2.19
C LEU A 277 -6.77 24.74 -1.64
N LEU A 278 -5.51 25.18 -1.52
CA LEU A 278 -5.19 26.55 -1.08
C LEU A 278 -5.77 27.60 -2.02
N PHE A 279 -5.79 27.29 -3.32
CA PHE A 279 -6.27 28.18 -4.38
C PHE A 279 -7.74 27.95 -4.76
N GLY A 280 -8.43 27.02 -4.07
CA GLY A 280 -9.81 26.65 -4.38
C GLY A 280 -9.98 26.00 -5.75
N GLN A 281 -8.92 25.41 -6.29
CA GLN A 281 -8.95 24.66 -7.54
C GLN A 281 -9.21 23.19 -7.21
N ASP A 282 -10.19 22.59 -7.87
CA ASP A 282 -10.49 21.17 -7.73
C ASP A 282 -10.31 20.41 -9.05
N ILE A 283 -9.82 19.18 -8.94
CA ILE A 283 -9.78 18.24 -10.06
C ILE A 283 -10.54 16.99 -9.63
N PRO A 284 -11.87 16.93 -9.83
CA PRO A 284 -12.67 15.80 -9.33
C PRO A 284 -12.19 14.43 -9.84
N TYR A 285 -11.68 14.34 -11.08
CA TYR A 285 -11.14 13.10 -11.63
C TYR A 285 -9.90 12.58 -10.88
N LEU A 286 -9.11 13.49 -10.30
CA LEU A 286 -7.89 13.13 -9.57
C LEU A 286 -8.22 12.34 -8.29
N GLY A 287 -9.35 12.64 -7.63
CA GLY A 287 -9.88 11.87 -6.50
C GLY A 287 -10.18 10.41 -6.87
N ASN A 288 -10.92 10.21 -7.96
CA ASN A 288 -11.24 8.86 -8.46
C ASN A 288 -9.99 8.09 -8.87
N LEU A 289 -9.05 8.74 -9.58
CA LEU A 289 -7.78 8.12 -9.96
C LEU A 289 -6.95 7.69 -8.74
N THR A 290 -6.94 8.52 -7.70
CA THR A 290 -6.24 8.20 -6.44
C THR A 290 -6.89 7.00 -5.76
N SER A 291 -8.22 6.94 -5.72
CA SER A 291 -8.98 5.83 -5.13
C SER A 291 -8.71 4.51 -5.87
N CYS A 292 -8.77 4.51 -7.21
CA CYS A 292 -8.41 3.35 -8.03
C CYS A 292 -6.97 2.88 -7.75
N SER A 293 -6.03 3.82 -7.68
CA SER A 293 -4.61 3.52 -7.45
C SER A 293 -4.38 2.91 -6.07
N LEU A 294 -5.07 3.44 -5.05
CA LEU A 294 -5.03 2.96 -3.67
C LEU A 294 -5.55 1.52 -3.51
N ALA A 295 -6.50 1.11 -4.36
CA ALA A 295 -7.03 -0.25 -4.34
C ALA A 295 -6.13 -1.26 -5.06
N VAL A 296 -5.38 -0.83 -6.09
CA VAL A 296 -4.55 -1.72 -6.92
C VAL A 296 -3.12 -1.86 -6.40
N TYR A 297 -2.55 -0.85 -5.72
CA TYR A 297 -1.15 -0.92 -5.30
C TYR A 297 -0.79 -2.15 -4.45
N PRO A 298 -1.64 -2.67 -3.52
CA PRO A 298 -1.30 -3.85 -2.73
C PRO A 298 -1.19 -5.13 -3.56
N VAL A 299 -1.67 -5.12 -4.81
CA VAL A 299 -1.47 -6.19 -5.80
C VAL A 299 -0.10 -6.06 -6.46
N ILE A 300 0.31 -4.83 -6.78
CA ILE A 300 1.54 -4.53 -7.51
C ILE A 300 2.77 -4.81 -6.64
N GLU A 301 2.73 -4.45 -5.35
CA GLU A 301 3.83 -4.63 -4.40
C GLU A 301 4.37 -6.08 -4.33
N PRO A 302 3.53 -7.11 -4.10
CA PRO A 302 3.99 -8.48 -4.06
C PRO A 302 4.44 -8.99 -5.43
N ILE A 303 3.85 -8.52 -6.53
CA ILE A 303 4.31 -8.86 -7.88
C ILE A 303 5.74 -8.34 -8.11
N ILE A 304 6.05 -7.11 -7.70
CA ILE A 304 7.41 -6.55 -7.77
C ILE A 304 8.38 -7.39 -6.93
N ALA A 305 7.98 -7.74 -5.71
CA ALA A 305 8.79 -8.58 -4.84
C ALA A 305 9.09 -9.95 -5.48
N MET A 306 8.07 -10.62 -6.02
CA MET A 306 8.21 -11.93 -6.65
C MET A 306 9.06 -11.88 -7.92
N THR A 307 9.00 -10.79 -8.69
CA THR A 307 9.75 -10.63 -9.94
C THR A 307 11.21 -10.21 -9.72
N CYS A 308 11.46 -9.31 -8.74
CA CYS A 308 12.80 -8.79 -8.48
C CYS A 308 13.69 -9.78 -7.72
N ILE A 309 13.15 -10.46 -6.71
CA ILE A 309 13.94 -11.39 -5.89
C ILE A 309 14.06 -12.72 -6.63
N SER A 310 15.29 -13.07 -7.03
CA SER A 310 15.56 -14.25 -7.86
C SER A 310 15.10 -15.58 -7.23
N ALA A 311 15.18 -15.69 -5.89
CA ALA A 311 14.68 -16.86 -5.17
C ALA A 311 13.16 -17.01 -5.27
N PHE A 312 12.43 -15.89 -5.24
CA PHE A 312 10.98 -15.87 -5.39
C PHE A 312 10.61 -16.12 -6.85
N ARG A 313 11.24 -15.40 -7.78
CA ARG A 313 11.01 -15.55 -9.22
C ARG A 313 11.19 -17.00 -9.69
N ARG A 314 12.29 -17.66 -9.28
CA ARG A 314 12.53 -19.07 -9.62
C ARG A 314 11.46 -19.99 -9.02
N ALA A 315 11.06 -19.76 -7.77
CA ALA A 315 10.03 -20.57 -7.12
C ALA A 315 8.66 -20.40 -7.80
N THR A 316 8.28 -19.17 -8.14
CA THR A 316 7.03 -18.87 -8.86
C THR A 316 7.03 -19.48 -10.26
N ILE A 317 8.11 -19.32 -11.03
CA ILE A 317 8.23 -19.93 -12.37
C ILE A 317 8.14 -21.45 -12.27
N ASN A 318 8.88 -22.08 -11.35
CA ASN A 318 8.85 -23.53 -11.19
C ASN A 318 7.47 -24.05 -10.78
N ALA A 319 6.74 -23.33 -9.92
CA ALA A 319 5.37 -23.73 -9.56
C ALA A 319 4.43 -23.70 -10.78
N VAL A 320 4.54 -22.67 -11.62
CA VAL A 320 3.74 -22.54 -12.85
C VAL A 320 4.15 -23.60 -13.87
N THR A 321 5.45 -23.80 -14.14
CA THR A 321 5.92 -24.77 -15.14
C THR A 321 5.71 -26.23 -14.70
N CYS A 322 5.88 -26.56 -13.43
CA CYS A 322 5.55 -27.90 -12.92
C CYS A 322 4.06 -28.20 -13.05
N SER A 323 3.19 -27.20 -12.84
CA SER A 323 1.75 -27.36 -13.07
C SER A 323 1.42 -27.65 -14.55
N HIS A 324 2.20 -27.08 -15.49
CA HIS A 324 2.08 -27.37 -16.92
C HIS A 324 2.69 -28.71 -17.34
N SER A 325 3.69 -29.23 -16.62
CA SER A 325 4.27 -30.55 -16.91
C SER A 325 3.38 -31.72 -16.49
N VAL A 326 2.31 -31.46 -15.72
CA VAL A 326 1.27 -32.46 -15.45
C VAL A 326 0.17 -32.33 -16.52
N SER A 327 0.51 -32.66 -17.76
CA SER A 327 -0.49 -33.02 -18.77
C SER A 327 -1.03 -34.42 -18.46
N PRO A 328 -2.36 -34.66 -18.41
CA PRO A 328 -2.89 -36.00 -18.24
C PRO A 328 -2.82 -36.73 -19.58
N THR A 329 -1.74 -37.47 -19.79
CA THR A 329 -1.70 -38.47 -20.86
C THR A 329 -0.80 -39.62 -20.45
N THR A 330 -1.44 -40.62 -19.84
CA THR A 330 -1.36 -42.02 -20.27
C THR A 330 0.00 -42.49 -20.78
N ALA A 331 0.81 -43.13 -19.93
CA ALA A 331 1.67 -44.22 -20.37
C ALA A 331 2.07 -45.11 -19.19
N VAL A 332 1.23 -46.11 -18.92
CA VAL A 332 1.58 -47.53 -19.03
C VAL A 332 2.35 -48.05 -17.81
N LEU A 333 1.57 -48.67 -16.93
CA LEU A 333 1.93 -49.91 -16.26
C LEU A 333 2.62 -50.85 -17.28
N PRO A 334 3.90 -51.22 -17.13
CA PRO A 334 4.17 -52.65 -17.00
C PRO A 334 5.48 -52.89 -16.24
N VAL A 335 5.41 -52.99 -14.91
CA VAL A 335 6.43 -53.75 -14.16
C VAL A 335 5.80 -54.88 -13.35
N LEU A 336 4.46 -54.92 -13.21
CA LEU A 336 3.81 -56.00 -12.48
C LEU A 336 3.67 -57.31 -13.28
N VAL A 337 3.90 -57.32 -14.60
CA VAL A 337 3.83 -58.58 -15.38
C VAL A 337 5.16 -59.36 -15.39
N SER A 338 6.32 -58.73 -15.13
CA SER A 338 7.57 -59.49 -15.02
C SER A 338 7.71 -60.23 -13.69
N LYS A 339 7.05 -59.76 -12.62
CA LYS A 339 7.14 -60.39 -11.31
C LYS A 339 6.31 -61.68 -11.20
N TYR A 340 5.20 -61.80 -11.93
CA TYR A 340 4.38 -63.02 -11.90
C TYR A 340 4.98 -64.16 -12.73
N ARG A 341 5.76 -63.87 -13.77
CA ARG A 341 6.35 -64.92 -14.63
C ARG A 341 7.55 -65.64 -14.03
N ASN A 342 8.20 -65.06 -13.02
CA ASN A 342 9.37 -65.67 -12.37
C ASN A 342 9.03 -66.49 -11.11
N THR A 343 7.81 -66.41 -10.59
CA THR A 343 7.43 -67.21 -9.41
C THR A 343 6.94 -68.61 -9.79
N GLU A 344 6.45 -68.83 -11.01
CA GLU A 344 6.00 -70.16 -11.47
C GLU A 344 7.12 -71.08 -11.98
N LYS A 345 8.40 -70.67 -11.93
CA LYS A 345 9.53 -71.54 -12.31
C LYS A 345 10.44 -71.98 -11.15
N GLN A 346 10.06 -71.71 -9.90
CA GLN A 346 10.84 -72.15 -8.73
C GLN A 346 10.02 -72.87 -7.64
N LEU A 347 8.85 -73.38 -7.98
CA LEU A 347 8.21 -74.51 -7.29
C LEU A 347 8.30 -75.72 -8.21
#